data_AF-A0A4Y8MHJ0-F1
#
_entry.id   AF-A0A4Y8MHJ0-F1
#
_cell.length_a   1.000
_cell.length_b   1.000
_cell.length_c   1.000
_cell.angle_alpha   90.00
_cell.angle_beta   90.00
_cell.angle_gamma   90.00
#
_symmetry.space_group_name_H-M   'P 1'
#
loop_
_entity.id
_entity.type
_entity.pdbx_description
1 polymer ?
#
loop_
_entity_poly.entity_id
_entity_poly.type
_entity_poly.pdbx_seq_one_letter_code
_entity_poly.pdbx_strand_id
1 'polypeptide(L)'
;MSSRNSLFTVVAALAALGCALVIIGCAVESQSQLQLLRVAGTAGLDAYRAHVASHQLSFVGFMVESVTGHCYARGALVQGLGFWLITAAAASAVATVLLTALDWIKQRPGLAH
;
A
#
# COMPACT_ATOMS: atom_id res chain seq x y z
N MET A 1 16.59 24.64 -3.21
CA MET A 1 16.37 23.23 -3.61
C MET A 1 15.59 23.22 -4.92
N SER A 2 16.03 22.47 -5.94
CA SER A 2 15.31 22.34 -7.22
C SER A 2 13.95 21.67 -6.99
N SER A 3 12.89 22.14 -7.67
CA SER A 3 11.52 21.58 -7.61
C SER A 3 11.49 20.05 -7.77
N ARG A 4 12.41 19.49 -8.56
CA ARG A 4 12.57 18.05 -8.78
C ARG A 4 13.03 17.29 -7.54
N ASN A 5 13.96 17.86 -6.76
CA ASN A 5 14.45 17.23 -5.54
C ASN A 5 13.35 17.20 -4.47
N SER A 6 12.52 18.25 -4.43
CA SER A 6 11.34 18.28 -3.56
C SER A 6 10.33 17.20 -3.94
N LEU A 7 10.07 16.97 -5.24
CA LEU A 7 9.18 15.91 -5.71
C LEU A 7 9.68 14.51 -5.31
N PHE A 8 10.97 14.21 -5.52
CA PHE A 8 11.54 12.93 -5.09
C PHE A 8 11.45 12.71 -3.58
N THR A 9 11.62 13.78 -2.80
CA THR A 9 11.48 13.73 -1.34
C THR A 9 10.04 13.40 -0.93
N VAL A 10 9.05 14.05 -1.57
CA VAL A 10 7.63 13.78 -1.30
C VAL A 10 7.26 12.35 -1.70
N VAL A 11 7.69 11.88 -2.87
CA VAL A 11 7.43 10.50 -3.33
C VAL A 11 8.05 9.49 -2.38
N ALA A 12 9.30 9.71 -1.94
CA ALA A 12 9.98 8.85 -0.98
C ALA A 12 9.26 8.86 0.39
N ALA A 13 8.82 10.02 0.86
CA ALA A 13 8.08 10.15 2.11
C ALA A 13 6.73 9.41 2.07
N LEU A 14 5.98 9.53 0.95
CA LEU A 14 4.73 8.80 0.76
C LEU A 14 4.94 7.28 0.71
N ALA A 15 5.99 6.81 0.03
CA ALA A 15 6.34 5.40 0.01
C ALA A 15 6.72 4.90 1.42
N ALA A 16 7.55 5.65 2.15
CA ALA A 16 7.94 5.29 3.52
C ALA A 16 6.74 5.25 4.47
N LEU A 17 5.84 6.24 4.39
CA LEU A 17 4.61 6.27 5.16
C LEU A 17 3.70 5.09 4.81
N GLY A 18 3.55 4.80 3.51
CA GLY A 18 2.77 3.65 3.05
C GLY A 18 3.32 2.32 3.60
N CYS A 19 4.63 2.10 3.54
CA CYS A 19 5.28 0.94 4.14
C CYS A 19 5.06 0.86 5.65
N ALA A 20 5.19 1.98 6.36
CA ALA A 20 4.95 2.04 7.79
C ALA A 20 3.50 1.64 8.13
N LEU A 21 2.51 2.15 7.39
CA LEU A 21 1.10 1.78 7.57
C LEU A 21 0.85 0.30 7.30
N VAL A 22 1.44 -0.29 6.25
CA VAL A 22 1.32 -1.73 6.00
C VAL A 22 1.86 -2.54 7.18
N ILE A 23 3.04 -2.19 7.70
CA ILE A 23 3.64 -2.86 8.85
C ILE A 23 2.75 -2.72 10.09
N ILE A 24 2.24 -1.53 10.36
CA ILE A 24 1.32 -1.28 11.49
C ILE A 24 0.05 -2.11 11.33
N GLY A 25 -0.53 -2.15 10.14
CA GLY A 25 -1.72 -2.97 9.87
C GLY A 25 -1.47 -4.47 10.08
N CYS A 26 -0.29 -4.98 9.72
CA CYS A 26 0.12 -6.35 10.04
C CYS A 26 0.28 -6.58 11.56
N ALA A 27 0.79 -5.58 12.29
CA ALA A 27 0.93 -5.64 13.74
C ALA A 27 -0.45 -5.63 14.44
N VAL A 28 -1.38 -4.79 14.01
CA VAL A 28 -2.77 -4.74 14.52
C VAL A 28 -3.49 -6.07 14.29
N GLU A 29 -3.31 -6.68 13.12
CA GLU A 29 -3.88 -7.98 12.79
C GLU A 29 -3.31 -9.07 13.71
N SER A 30 -1.99 -9.10 13.88
CA SER A 30 -1.30 -10.06 14.75
C SER A 30 -1.70 -9.90 16.22
N GLN A 31 -1.81 -8.66 16.69
CA GLN A 31 -2.27 -8.34 18.05
C GLN A 31 -3.73 -8.79 18.26
N SER A 32 -4.58 -8.59 17.26
CA SER A 32 -5.98 -9.02 17.31
C SER A 32 -6.11 -10.54 17.40
N GLN A 33 -5.32 -11.28 16.62
CA GLN A 33 -5.27 -12.73 16.67
C GLN A 33 -4.77 -13.23 18.03
N LEU A 34 -3.74 -12.59 18.60
CA LEU A 34 -3.24 -12.91 19.94
C LEU A 34 -4.29 -12.63 21.02
N GLN A 35 -5.04 -11.54 20.90
CA GLN A 35 -6.13 -11.22 21.81
C GLN A 35 -7.27 -12.25 21.71
N LEU A 36 -7.64 -12.64 20.50
CA LEU A 36 -8.63 -13.70 20.27
C LEU A 36 -8.18 -15.03 20.88
N LEU A 37 -6.91 -15.39 20.71
CA LEU A 37 -6.34 -16.59 21.32
C LEU A 37 -6.44 -16.55 22.86
N ARG A 38 -6.17 -15.39 23.47
CA ARG A 38 -6.22 -15.21 24.94
C ARG A 38 -7.64 -15.25 25.49
N VAL A 39 -8.62 -14.69 24.77
CA VAL A 39 -9.99 -14.52 25.27
C VAL A 39 -10.92 -15.66 24.84
N ALA A 40 -10.77 -16.18 23.63
CA ALA A 40 -11.66 -17.17 23.02
C ALA A 40 -10.96 -18.50 22.67
N GLY A 41 -9.67 -18.64 23.01
CA GLY A 41 -8.89 -19.85 22.73
C GLY A 41 -8.63 -20.07 21.24
N THR A 42 -8.15 -21.27 20.91
CA THR A 42 -7.83 -21.67 19.53
C THR A 42 -9.08 -21.71 18.64
N ALA A 43 -10.21 -22.19 19.17
CA ALA A 43 -11.46 -22.26 18.42
C ALA A 43 -11.95 -20.87 17.92
N GLY A 44 -11.86 -19.83 18.75
CA GLY A 44 -12.21 -18.47 18.36
C GLY A 44 -11.24 -17.89 17.32
N LEU A 45 -9.94 -18.17 17.46
CA LEU A 45 -8.94 -17.78 16.47
C LEU A 45 -9.15 -18.47 15.12
N ASP A 46 -9.46 -19.76 15.12
CA ASP A 46 -9.70 -20.54 13.91
C ASP A 46 -10.98 -20.08 13.21
N ALA A 47 -12.06 -19.79 13.95
CA ALA A 47 -13.28 -19.22 13.40
C ALA A 47 -13.02 -17.84 12.74
N TYR A 48 -12.23 -16.98 13.38
CA TYR A 48 -11.83 -15.70 12.79
C TYR A 48 -11.00 -15.89 11.51
N ARG A 49 -10.02 -16.78 11.52
CA ARG A 49 -9.20 -17.07 10.33
C ARG A 49 -10.03 -17.65 9.19
N ALA A 50 -10.94 -18.56 9.49
CA ALA A 50 -11.88 -19.11 8.51
C ALA A 50 -12.79 -18.02 7.94
N HIS A 51 -13.26 -17.10 8.77
CA HIS A 51 -14.06 -15.96 8.33
C HIS A 51 -13.27 -15.04 7.39
N VAL A 52 -12.05 -14.63 7.75
CA VAL A 52 -11.19 -13.84 6.87
C VAL A 52 -10.87 -14.60 5.58
N ALA A 53 -10.56 -15.90 5.67
CA ALA A 53 -10.23 -16.73 4.52
C ALA A 53 -11.41 -16.97 3.57
N SER A 54 -12.66 -16.88 4.06
CA SER A 54 -13.86 -16.96 3.22
C SER A 54 -14.00 -15.76 2.27
N HIS A 55 -13.26 -14.68 2.53
CA HIS A 55 -13.32 -13.43 1.80
C HIS A 55 -11.99 -13.14 1.07
N GLN A 56 -11.60 -14.07 0.20
CA GLN A 56 -10.39 -13.89 -0.61
C GLN A 56 -10.61 -12.87 -1.71
N LEU A 57 -9.99 -11.71 -1.53
CA LEU A 57 -10.01 -10.64 -2.50
C LEU A 57 -8.76 -10.67 -3.36
N SER A 58 -8.90 -10.26 -4.63
CA SER A 58 -7.74 -9.85 -5.42
C SER A 58 -7.05 -8.67 -4.73
N PHE A 59 -5.78 -8.40 -5.04
CA PHE A 59 -5.06 -7.28 -4.43
C PHE A 59 -5.81 -5.94 -4.61
N VAL A 60 -6.35 -5.68 -5.81
CA VAL A 60 -7.14 -4.48 -6.08
C VAL A 60 -8.45 -4.49 -5.30
N GLY A 61 -9.13 -5.65 -5.23
CA GLY A 61 -10.32 -5.82 -4.40
C GLY A 61 -10.05 -5.50 -2.93
N PHE A 62 -8.94 -6.00 -2.38
CA PHE A 62 -8.50 -5.70 -1.03
C PHE A 62 -8.26 -4.21 -0.82
N MET A 63 -7.59 -3.52 -1.76
CA MET A 63 -7.39 -2.07 -1.65
C MET A 63 -8.69 -1.28 -1.64
N VAL A 64 -9.69 -1.68 -2.43
CA VAL A 64 -10.99 -0.99 -2.47
C VAL A 64 -11.82 -1.29 -1.22
N GLU A 65 -11.89 -2.57 -0.84
CA GLU A 65 -12.73 -2.98 0.28
C GLU A 65 -12.16 -2.57 1.64
N SER A 66 -10.83 -2.45 1.76
CA SER A 66 -10.18 -1.98 2.98
C SER A 66 -10.55 -0.54 3.32
N VAL A 67 -10.66 0.34 2.32
CA VAL A 67 -11.02 1.77 2.53
C VAL A 67 -12.52 2.02 2.55
N THR A 68 -13.32 1.08 2.04
CA THR A 68 -14.80 1.15 2.09
C THR A 68 -15.41 0.41 3.28
N GLY A 69 -14.60 -0.29 4.07
CA GLY A 69 -15.03 -0.98 5.29
C GLY A 69 -15.67 -2.36 5.06
N HIS A 70 -15.45 -2.97 3.88
CA HIS A 70 -16.00 -4.29 3.54
C HIS A 70 -15.02 -5.44 3.81
N CYS A 71 -13.76 -5.15 4.12
CA CYS A 71 -12.81 -6.18 4.50
C CYS A 71 -13.08 -6.75 5.91
N TYR A 72 -12.93 -8.07 6.05
CA TYR A 72 -13.13 -8.77 7.32
C TYR A 72 -11.91 -8.76 8.26
N ALA A 73 -10.70 -8.56 7.73
CA ALA A 73 -9.49 -8.49 8.56
C ALA A 73 -9.45 -7.17 9.35
N ARG A 74 -9.16 -7.26 10.65
CA ARG A 74 -9.13 -6.08 11.55
C ARG A 74 -8.05 -5.08 11.17
N GLY A 75 -6.91 -5.55 10.66
CA GLY A 75 -5.83 -4.70 10.15
C GLY A 75 -6.08 -4.13 8.75
N ALA A 76 -7.16 -4.52 8.07
CA ALA A 76 -7.32 -4.29 6.63
C ALA A 76 -7.32 -2.80 6.26
N LEU A 77 -8.04 -1.95 6.99
CA LEU A 77 -8.11 -0.51 6.70
C LEU A 77 -6.71 0.12 6.69
N VAL A 78 -5.89 -0.17 7.71
CA VAL A 78 -4.56 0.41 7.86
C VAL A 78 -3.61 -0.09 6.77
N GLN A 79 -3.66 -1.40 6.47
CA GLN A 79 -2.88 -1.98 5.37
C GLN A 79 -3.31 -1.39 4.01
N GLY A 80 -4.62 -1.28 3.78
CA GLY A 80 -5.22 -0.71 2.58
C GLY A 80 -4.74 0.71 2.30
N LEU A 81 -4.82 1.59 3.30
CA LEU A 81 -4.28 2.96 3.19
C LEU A 81 -2.78 2.94 2.86
N GLY A 82 -2.01 2.04 3.47
CA GLY A 82 -0.60 1.88 3.16
C GLY A 82 -0.34 1.49 1.71
N PHE A 83 -1.08 0.51 1.18
CA PHE A 83 -0.97 0.08 -0.22
C PHE A 83 -1.42 1.15 -1.21
N TRP A 84 -2.44 1.95 -0.88
CA TRP A 84 -2.83 3.10 -1.71
C TRP A 84 -1.70 4.13 -1.81
N LEU A 85 -1.04 4.46 -0.70
CA LEU A 85 0.10 5.38 -0.70
C LEU A 85 1.28 4.86 -1.52
N ILE A 86 1.63 3.58 -1.36
CA ILE A 86 2.71 2.94 -2.14
C ILE A 86 2.37 2.97 -3.63
N THR A 87 1.13 2.64 -4.00
CA THR A 87 0.67 2.63 -5.40
C THR A 87 0.72 4.03 -6.00
N ALA A 88 0.26 5.05 -5.28
CA ALA A 88 0.32 6.45 -5.71
C ALA A 88 1.77 6.93 -5.86
N ALA A 89 2.66 6.57 -4.92
CA ALA A 89 4.07 6.90 -4.98
C ALA A 89 4.76 6.24 -6.18
N ALA A 90 4.50 4.95 -6.42
CA ALA A 90 5.03 4.22 -7.56
C ALA A 90 4.57 4.82 -8.91
N ALA A 91 3.28 5.10 -9.05
CA ALA A 91 2.74 5.76 -10.25
C ALA A 91 3.40 7.13 -10.49
N SER A 92 3.58 7.92 -9.43
CA SER A 92 4.23 9.23 -9.50
C SER A 92 5.71 9.13 -9.88
N ALA A 93 6.42 8.12 -9.36
CA ALA A 93 7.80 7.87 -9.72
C ALA A 93 7.95 7.51 -11.21
N VAL A 94 7.11 6.59 -11.71
CA VAL A 94 7.08 6.20 -13.13
C VAL A 94 6.79 7.40 -14.02
N ALA A 95 5.76 8.19 -13.69
CA ALA A 95 5.43 9.40 -14.44
C ALA A 95 6.61 10.39 -14.49
N THR A 96 7.27 10.61 -13.36
CA THR A 96 8.44 11.51 -13.28
C THR A 96 9.56 11.02 -14.18
N VAL A 97 9.91 9.73 -14.09
CA VAL A 97 10.97 9.12 -14.92
C VAL A 97 10.66 9.28 -16.40
N LEU A 98 9.44 8.94 -16.83
CA LEU A 98 8.99 9.08 -18.22
C LEU A 98 9.11 10.51 -18.72
N LEU A 99 8.66 11.49 -17.93
CA LEU A 99 8.77 12.91 -18.29
C LEU A 99 10.23 13.34 -18.45
N THR A 100 11.12 12.95 -17.53
CA THR A 100 12.56 13.22 -17.68
C THR A 100 13.17 12.57 -18.92
N ALA A 101 12.75 11.35 -19.26
CA ALA A 101 13.23 10.66 -20.45
C ALA A 101 12.76 11.38 -21.73
N LEU A 102 11.50 11.81 -21.78
CA LEU A 102 10.96 12.57 -22.90
C LEU A 102 11.67 13.92 -23.08
N ASP A 103 11.94 14.63 -21.98
CA ASP A 103 12.70 15.89 -22.01
C ASP A 103 14.12 15.68 -22.53
N TRP A 104 14.78 14.59 -22.11
CA TRP A 104 16.12 14.24 -22.58
C TRP A 104 16.16 13.92 -24.08
N ILE A 105 15.16 13.19 -24.59
CA ILE A 105 15.03 12.90 -26.03
C ILE A 105 14.84 14.20 -26.83
N LYS A 106 13.94 15.09 -26.39
CA LYS A 106 13.70 16.39 -27.03
C LYS A 106 14.96 17.27 -27.09
N GLN A 107 15.82 17.18 -26.08
CA GLN A 107 17.09 17.93 -26.03
C GLN A 107 18.18 17.35 -26.96
N ARG A 108 17.95 16.20 -27.60
CA ARG A 108 18.87 15.56 -28.55
C ARG A 108 18.28 15.54 -29.97
N PRO A 109 18.28 16.66 -30.70
CA PRO A 109 17.71 16.75 -32.05
C PRO A 109 18.42 15.85 -33.09
N GLY A 110 19.62 15.33 -32.81
CA GLY A 110 20.39 14.48 -33.73
C GLY A 110 20.01 13.00 -33.79
N LEU A 111 18.97 12.55 -33.07
CA LEU A 111 18.47 11.16 -33.06
C LEU A 111 17.08 11.01 -33.70
N ALA A 112 16.55 12.08 -34.33
CA ALA A 112 15.22 12.11 -34.94
C ALA A 112 15.20 11.76 -36.45
N HIS A 113 16.27 11.16 -36.97
CA HIS A 113 16.37 10.69 -38.36
C HIS A 113 16.78 9.24 -38.42
#